data_AF-A0A382THA6-F1
#
_entry.id   AF-A0A382THA6-F1
#
_cell.length_a   1.000
_cell.length_b   1.000
_cell.length_c   1.000
_cell.angle_alpha   90.00
_cell.angle_beta   90.00
_cell.angle_gamma   90.00
#
_symmetry.space_group_name_H-M   'P 1'
#
loop_
_entity.id
_entity.type
_entity.pdbx_description
1 polymer ?
#
loop_
_entity_poly.entity_id
_entity_poly.type
_entity_poly.pdbx_seq_one_letter_code
_entity_poly.pdbx_strand_id
1 'polypeptide(L)'
;MMKPMFLLFALLLSGSPEPQDDWSDFVKLSRDKSEGKRCQAVDAIKKYKDLKMVRVLLPLLADPHERVRYRTMRAIGACKDAQA
;
A
#
# COMPACT_ATOMS: atom_id res chain seq x y z
N MET A 1 -18.98 -17.27 18.72
CA MET A 1 -18.00 -16.30 19.25
C MET A 1 -17.61 -15.37 18.10
N MET A 2 -17.90 -14.07 18.29
CA MET A 2 -17.73 -12.88 17.43
C MET A 2 -17.52 -13.03 15.90
N LYS A 3 -18.57 -12.65 15.15
CA LYS A 3 -18.45 -11.83 13.93
C LYS A 3 -18.29 -10.35 14.35
N PRO A 4 -17.73 -9.48 13.51
CA PRO A 4 -18.62 -8.63 12.71
C PRO A 4 -18.17 -8.57 11.24
N MET A 5 -19.04 -8.92 10.31
CA MET A 5 -19.89 -7.97 9.57
C MET A 5 -19.25 -7.56 8.25
N PHE A 6 -19.10 -8.54 7.34
CA PHE A 6 -19.23 -8.24 5.92
C PHE A 6 -20.71 -8.41 5.61
N LEU A 7 -21.44 -7.30 5.57
CA LEU A 7 -22.84 -7.31 5.16
C LEU A 7 -22.90 -7.76 3.70
N LEU A 8 -23.71 -8.80 3.55
CA LEU A 8 -24.21 -9.44 2.35
C LEU A 8 -24.80 -8.42 1.35
N PHE A 9 -24.75 -8.77 0.06
CA PHE A 9 -25.51 -8.19 -1.06
C PHE A 9 -25.05 -6.83 -1.64
N ALA A 10 -24.10 -6.91 -2.57
CA ALA A 10 -24.25 -6.22 -3.86
C ALA A 10 -23.86 -7.20 -4.97
N LEU A 11 -24.88 -7.93 -5.42
CA LEU A 11 -24.87 -8.83 -6.56
C LEU A 11 -25.05 -7.98 -7.84
N LEU A 12 -24.30 -8.32 -8.89
CA LEU A 12 -24.49 -7.96 -10.31
C LEU A 12 -24.21 -6.51 -10.77
N LEU A 13 -23.49 -6.42 -11.89
CA LEU A 13 -23.28 -5.26 -12.79
C LEU A 13 -22.20 -4.24 -12.39
N SER A 14 -20.93 -4.62 -12.50
CA SER A 14 -19.92 -3.85 -13.26
C SER A 14 -18.58 -4.58 -13.20
N GLY A 15 -17.94 -4.78 -14.36
CA GLY A 15 -16.61 -5.35 -14.44
C GLY A 15 -15.56 -4.37 -13.88
N SER A 16 -15.41 -4.34 -12.56
CA SER A 16 -14.22 -3.78 -11.92
C SER A 16 -13.33 -4.95 -11.51
N PRO A 17 -12.05 -5.00 -11.93
CA PRO A 17 -11.15 -6.04 -11.45
C PRO A 17 -11.03 -5.88 -9.94
N GLU A 18 -11.54 -6.88 -9.22
CA GLU A 18 -11.30 -7.03 -7.80
C GLU A 18 -9.79 -6.91 -7.52
N PRO A 19 -9.35 -6.09 -6.55
CA PRO A 19 -7.94 -5.93 -6.23
C PRO A 19 -7.42 -7.18 -5.50
N GLN A 20 -7.16 -8.26 -6.25
CA GLN A 20 -7.00 -9.59 -5.67
C GLN A 20 -5.57 -10.15 -5.54
N ASP A 21 -4.50 -9.48 -5.99
CA ASP A 21 -3.12 -9.98 -5.74
C ASP A 21 -2.05 -8.93 -5.37
N ASP A 22 -2.29 -7.65 -5.66
CA ASP A 22 -1.27 -6.60 -5.48
C ASP A 22 -0.88 -6.35 -4.02
N TRP A 23 -1.79 -6.58 -3.07
CA TRP A 23 -1.54 -6.28 -1.66
C TRP A 23 -0.51 -7.23 -1.03
N SER A 24 -0.59 -8.53 -1.34
CA SER A 24 0.34 -9.54 -0.82
C SER A 24 1.75 -9.26 -1.33
N ASP A 25 1.86 -8.96 -2.62
CA ASP A 25 3.14 -8.66 -3.25
C ASP A 25 3.70 -7.31 -2.78
N PHE A 26 2.87 -6.30 -2.59
CA PHE A 26 3.28 -5.04 -1.96
C PHE A 26 3.86 -5.25 -0.55
N VAL A 27 3.17 -6.02 0.30
CA VAL A 27 3.67 -6.31 1.65
C VAL A 27 4.99 -7.08 1.60
N LYS A 28 5.13 -8.08 0.72
CA LYS A 28 6.40 -8.80 0.53
C LYS A 28 7.52 -7.86 0.09
N LEU A 29 7.28 -7.05 -0.94
CA LEU A 29 8.25 -6.10 -1.48
C LEU A 29 8.68 -5.07 -0.41
N SER A 30 7.77 -4.61 0.45
CA SER A 30 8.07 -3.65 1.51
C SER A 30 9.04 -4.19 2.58
N ARG A 31 9.23 -5.50 2.65
CA ARG A 31 10.10 -6.18 3.63
C ARG A 31 11.27 -6.90 2.96
N ASP A 32 11.44 -6.74 1.66
CA ASP A 32 12.48 -7.42 0.90
C ASP A 32 13.87 -6.94 1.33
N LYS A 33 14.87 -7.81 1.24
CA LYS A 33 16.26 -7.49 1.58
C LYS A 33 16.86 -6.47 0.61
N SER A 34 16.42 -6.47 -0.65
CA SER A 34 16.84 -5.52 -1.67
C SER A 34 16.20 -4.15 -1.47
N GLU A 35 17.02 -3.11 -1.36
CA GLU A 35 16.59 -1.71 -1.38
C GLU A 35 15.69 -1.40 -2.59
N GLY A 36 16.04 -1.94 -3.77
CA GLY A 36 15.28 -1.72 -5.00
C GLY A 36 13.86 -2.28 -4.92
N LYS A 37 13.68 -3.44 -4.29
CA LYS A 37 12.37 -4.07 -4.08
C LYS A 37 11.54 -3.30 -3.06
N ARG A 38 12.15 -2.78 -1.99
CA ARG A 38 11.46 -1.87 -1.05
C ARG A 38 11.05 -0.56 -1.72
N CYS A 39 11.91 0.01 -2.58
CA CYS A 39 11.54 1.16 -3.41
C CYS A 39 10.35 0.84 -4.35
N GLN A 40 10.34 -0.35 -4.95
CA GLN A 40 9.23 -0.80 -5.80
C GLN A 40 7.91 -0.85 -5.01
N ALA A 41 7.94 -1.32 -3.76
CA ALA A 41 6.76 -1.28 -2.88
C ALA A 41 6.28 0.16 -2.68
N VAL A 42 7.18 1.09 -2.34
CA VAL A 42 6.84 2.50 -2.13
C VAL A 42 6.23 3.13 -3.38
N ASP A 43 6.76 2.84 -4.57
CA ASP A 43 6.24 3.43 -5.82
C ASP A 43 4.86 2.88 -6.20
N ALA A 44 4.56 1.63 -5.81
CA ALA A 44 3.26 1.01 -6.08
C ALA A 44 2.10 1.71 -5.36
N ILE A 45 2.33 2.36 -4.21
CA ILE A 45 1.26 3.00 -3.42
C ILE A 45 0.52 4.11 -4.17
N LYS A 46 1.18 4.75 -5.14
CA LYS A 46 0.57 5.80 -5.98
C LYS A 46 -0.66 5.30 -6.74
N LYS A 47 -0.72 4.01 -7.05
CA LYS A 47 -1.84 3.39 -7.76
C LYS A 47 -3.07 3.21 -6.88
N TYR A 48 -2.89 2.97 -5.59
CA TYR A 48 -3.99 2.54 -4.71
C TYR A 48 -4.58 3.69 -3.88
N LYS A 49 -3.82 4.78 -3.62
CA LYS A 49 -4.24 5.92 -2.77
C LYS A 49 -4.91 5.52 -1.44
N ASP A 50 -4.63 4.31 -0.95
CA ASP A 50 -5.29 3.72 0.22
C ASP A 50 -4.43 3.93 1.48
N LEU A 51 -5.03 4.54 2.50
CA LEU A 51 -4.42 4.80 3.81
C LEU A 51 -3.93 3.54 4.51
N LYS A 52 -4.54 2.38 4.26
CA LYS A 52 -4.06 1.09 4.81
C LYS A 52 -2.68 0.76 4.27
N MET A 53 -2.40 1.07 3.00
CA MET A 53 -1.08 0.88 2.39
C MET A 53 -0.03 1.81 2.98
N VAL A 54 -0.42 3.04 3.31
CA VAL A 54 0.46 4.03 3.94
C VAL A 54 1.01 3.51 5.27
N ARG A 55 0.16 2.85 6.07
CA ARG A 55 0.57 2.27 7.36
C ARG A 55 1.67 1.21 7.23
N VAL A 56 1.65 0.41 6.16
CA VAL A 56 2.66 -0.62 5.91
C VAL A 56 4.02 0.00 5.57
N LEU A 57 4.05 1.20 4.99
CA LEU A 57 5.30 1.89 4.64
C LEU A 57 5.90 2.69 5.81
N LEU A 58 5.18 2.90 6.92
CA LEU A 58 5.70 3.69 8.06
C LEU A 58 7.09 3.22 8.55
N PRO A 59 7.38 1.91 8.67
CA PRO A 59 8.72 1.45 9.06
C PRO A 59 9.84 1.86 8.08
N LEU A 60 9.52 2.07 6.80
CA LEU A 60 10.49 2.46 5.77
C LEU A 60 10.97 3.92 5.90
N LEU A 61 10.33 4.72 6.77
CA LEU A 61 10.86 6.03 7.16
C LEU A 61 12.18 5.90 7.94
N ALA A 62 12.43 4.75 8.56
CA ALA A 62 13.68 4.42 9.26
C ALA A 62 14.56 3.43 8.49
N ASP A 63 14.32 3.24 7.19
CA ASP A 63 15.11 2.31 6.37
C ASP A 63 16.61 2.68 6.39
N PRO A 64 17.54 1.70 6.44
CA PRO A 64 18.97 1.98 6.40
C PRO A 64 19.39 2.75 5.14
N HIS A 65 18.69 2.58 4.02
CA HIS A 65 19.03 3.23 2.76
C HIS A 65 18.27 4.54 2.60
N GLU A 66 19.01 5.63 2.38
CA GLU A 66 18.46 6.97 2.19
C GLU A 66 17.44 7.07 1.05
N ARG A 67 17.65 6.32 -0.04
CA ARG A 67 16.75 6.32 -1.18
C ARG A 67 15.36 5.81 -0.78
N VAL A 68 15.30 4.77 0.04
CA VAL A 68 14.03 4.21 0.52
C VAL A 68 13.33 5.22 1.43
N ARG A 69 14.05 5.86 2.37
CA ARG A 69 13.49 6.89 3.25
C ARG A 69 12.90 8.06 2.47
N TYR A 70 13.67 8.63 1.53
CA TYR A 70 13.25 9.75 0.71
C TYR A 70 11.99 9.44 -0.11
N ARG A 71 11.97 8.27 -0.77
CA ARG A 71 10.80 7.84 -1.55
C ARG A 71 9.58 7.65 -0.65
N THR A 72 9.76 7.03 0.52
CA THR A 72 8.68 6.79 1.48
C THR A 72 8.03 8.10 1.91
N MET A 73 8.84 9.08 2.34
CA MET A 73 8.35 10.40 2.74
C MET A 73 7.54 11.08 1.61
N ARG A 74 8.08 11.08 0.39
CA ARG A 74 7.39 11.68 -0.77
C ARG A 74 6.07 10.97 -1.10
N ALA A 75 6.05 9.65 -1.03
CA ALA A 75 4.86 8.86 -1.33
C ALA A 75 3.74 9.10 -0.30
N ILE A 76 4.08 9.16 0.99
CA ILE A 76 3.12 9.45 2.07
C ILE A 76 2.56 10.87 1.92
N GLY A 77 3.40 11.86 1.64
CA GLY A 77 2.96 13.24 1.39
C GLY A 77 1.97 13.32 0.22
N ALA A 78 2.30 12.69 -0.91
CA ALA A 78 1.43 12.66 -2.08
C ALA A 78 0.09 11.95 -1.83
N CYS A 79 0.06 10.91 -0.99
CA CYS A 79 -1.20 10.27 -0.59
C CYS A 79 -2.07 11.18 0.27
N LYS A 80 -1.47 11.99 1.15
CA LYS A 80 -2.19 12.96 1.98
C LYS A 80 -2.78 14.09 1.13
N ASP A 81 -2.00 14.63 0.18
CA ASP A 81 -2.47 15.70 -0.70
C ASP A 81 -3.59 15.21 -1.64
N ALA A 82 -3.53 13.96 -2.10
CA ALA A 82 -4.56 13.37 -2.96
C ALA A 82 -5.91 13.11 -2.24
N GLN A 83 -5.95 13.25 -0.92
CA GLN A 83 -7.14 13.07 -0.08
C GLN A 83 -7.70 14.38 0.49
N ALA A 84 -6.99 15.49 0.26
CA ALA A 84 -7.43 16.85 0.60
C ALA A 84 -8.31 17.41 -0.53
#